data_AF-A0A7J8QYQ1-F1
#
_entry.id   AF-A0A7J8QYQ1-F1
#
_cell.length_a   1.000
_cell.length_b   1.000
_cell.length_c   1.000
_cell.angle_alpha   90.00
_cell.angle_beta   90.00
_cell.angle_gamma   90.00
#
_symmetry.space_group_name_H-M   'P 1'
#
loop_
_entity.id
_entity.type
_entity.pdbx_description
1 polymer ?
#
loop_
_entity_poly.entity_id
_entity_poly.type
_entity_poly.pdbx_seq_one_letter_code
_entity_poly.pdbx_strand_id
1 'polypeptide(L)'
;MFDVVLGVAQGIHYLHENLDDSIISLTASRGTIGYIAAELVYKNLGGISYKADVYSFGMLLMEMVGRRKNVNGLADHTSQIYFPSWIYDKLDQGEDLELGDVFDDEKVMVKKMIITAF
;
A
#
# COMPACT_ATOMS: atom_id res chain seq x y z
N MET A 1 7.55 4.66 -13.25
CA MET A 1 6.94 4.26 -11.95
C MET A 1 6.51 5.49 -11.14
N PHE A 2 7.41 6.46 -10.93
CA PHE A 2 7.14 7.65 -10.15
C PHE A 2 5.97 8.51 -10.66
N ASP A 3 5.84 8.71 -11.97
CA ASP A 3 4.75 9.53 -12.54
C ASP A 3 3.36 8.94 -12.26
N VAL A 4 3.25 7.61 -12.26
CA VAL A 4 2.00 6.91 -11.93
C VAL A 4 1.65 7.14 -10.47
N VAL A 5 2.63 7.00 -9.57
CA VAL A 5 2.47 7.24 -8.13
C VAL A 5 2.02 8.68 -7.88
N LEU A 6 2.68 9.65 -8.51
CA LEU A 6 2.34 11.06 -8.38
C LEU A 6 0.93 11.35 -8.89
N GLY A 7 0.57 10.84 -10.06
CA GLY A 7 -0.75 11.05 -10.66
C GLY A 7 -1.88 10.45 -9.81
N VAL A 8 -1.69 9.25 -9.24
CA VAL A 8 -2.68 8.64 -8.35
C VAL A 8 -2.79 9.42 -7.04
N ALA A 9 -1.67 9.83 -6.44
CA ALA A 9 -1.69 10.62 -5.21
C ALA A 9 -2.40 11.97 -5.40
N GLN A 10 -2.16 12.66 -6.52
CA GLN A 10 -2.87 13.90 -6.89
C GLN A 10 -4.36 13.65 -7.10
N GLY A 11 -4.73 12.54 -7.75
CA GLY A 11 -6.12 12.15 -7.92
C GLY A 11 -6.83 11.90 -6.60
N ILE A 12 -6.22 11.15 -5.68
CA ILE A 12 -6.74 10.93 -4.33
C ILE A 12 -6.87 12.27 -3.60
N HIS A 13 -5.84 13.12 -3.65
CA HIS A 13 -5.90 14.45 -3.03
C HIS A 13 -7.08 15.27 -3.54
N TYR A 14 -7.24 15.37 -4.86
CA TYR A 14 -8.35 16.10 -5.49
C TYR A 14 -9.73 15.55 -5.08
N LEU A 15 -9.86 14.22 -4.97
CA LEU A 15 -11.12 13.59 -4.54
C LEU A 15 -11.49 13.93 -3.10
N HIS A 16 -10.52 14.21 -2.24
CA HIS A 16 -10.74 14.46 -0.81
C HIS A 16 -10.58 15.93 -0.40
N GLU A 17 -10.11 16.80 -1.30
CA GLU A 17 -9.88 18.25 -1.05
C GLU A 17 -11.16 19.00 -0.61
N ASN A 18 -12.35 18.48 -0.97
CA ASN A 18 -13.64 19.07 -0.64
C ASN A 18 -14.55 18.16 0.22
N LEU A 19 -14.04 17.02 0.71
CA LEU A 19 -14.77 16.12 1.58
C LEU A 19 -14.08 16.06 2.94
N ASP A 20 -14.40 17.02 3.82
CA ASP A 20 -13.95 17.02 5.22
C ASP A 20 -14.41 15.73 5.92
N ASP A 21 -13.49 14.78 6.10
CA ASP A 21 -13.63 13.54 6.89
C ASP A 21 -14.95 12.76 6.69
N SER A 22 -15.59 12.89 5.51
CA SER A 22 -16.92 12.31 5.31
C SER A 22 -16.81 10.79 5.21
N ILE A 23 -17.38 10.07 6.19
CA ILE A 23 -17.45 8.62 6.19
C ILE A 23 -18.64 8.19 5.32
N ILE A 24 -18.36 7.57 4.17
CA ILE A 24 -19.41 7.00 3.31
C ILE A 24 -19.69 5.56 3.76
N SER A 25 -20.89 5.32 4.27
CA SER A 25 -21.32 3.98 4.68
C SER A 25 -21.55 3.07 3.47
N LEU A 26 -20.91 1.89 3.46
CA LEU A 26 -21.09 0.88 2.42
C LEU A 26 -22.26 -0.04 2.78
N THR A 27 -23.27 -0.11 1.91
CA THR A 27 -24.42 -1.03 2.07
C THR A 27 -24.04 -2.50 1.83
N ALA A 28 -22.87 -2.76 1.24
CA ALA A 28 -22.30 -4.09 1.02
C ALA A 28 -20.77 -4.01 1.07
N SER A 29 -20.10 -5.01 1.66
CA SER A 29 -18.63 -5.09 1.67
C SER A 29 -18.09 -5.16 0.24
N ARG A 30 -17.32 -4.16 -0.18
CA ARG A 30 -16.61 -4.09 -1.47
C ARG A 30 -15.15 -3.76 -1.20
N GLY A 31 -14.25 -4.38 -1.95
CA GLY A 31 -12.81 -4.14 -1.85
C GLY A 31 -11.99 -5.35 -2.31
N THR A 32 -10.68 -5.14 -2.49
CA THR A 32 -9.74 -6.19 -2.89
C THR A 32 -8.95 -6.68 -1.68
N ILE A 33 -8.98 -7.99 -1.41
CA ILE A 33 -8.21 -8.59 -0.31
C ILE A 33 -6.73 -8.24 -0.46
N GLY A 34 -6.10 -7.78 0.62
CA GLY A 34 -4.73 -7.26 0.62
C GLY A 34 -4.60 -5.75 0.39
N TYR A 35 -5.71 -5.06 0.10
CA TYR A 35 -5.76 -3.60 -0.07
C TYR A 35 -6.77 -2.93 0.86
N ILE A 36 -7.70 -3.71 1.43
CA ILE A 36 -8.73 -3.21 2.35
C ILE A 36 -8.08 -2.82 3.69
N ALA A 37 -8.31 -1.58 4.12
CA ALA A 37 -7.88 -1.09 5.42
C ALA A 37 -8.49 -1.89 6.58
N ALA A 38 -7.74 -2.09 7.66
CA ALA A 38 -8.13 -2.99 8.75
C ALA A 38 -9.46 -2.58 9.41
N GLU A 39 -9.75 -1.29 9.47
CA GLU A 39 -11.03 -0.74 9.96
C GLU A 39 -12.23 -1.11 9.08
N LEU A 40 -12.02 -1.42 7.80
CA LEU A 40 -13.08 -1.86 6.87
C LEU A 40 -13.28 -3.39 6.89
N VAL A 41 -12.32 -4.16 7.41
CA VAL A 41 -12.43 -5.63 7.51
C VAL A 41 -13.50 -6.03 8.53
N TYR A 42 -13.62 -5.26 9.62
CA TYR A 42 -14.71 -5.42 10.57
C TYR A 42 -15.90 -4.57 10.12
N LYS A 43 -16.95 -5.22 9.61
CA LYS A 43 -18.21 -4.59 9.14
C LYS A 43 -18.88 -3.63 10.14
N ASN A 44 -18.42 -3.60 11.39
CA ASN A 44 -18.93 -2.74 12.47
C ASN A 44 -18.02 -1.53 12.79
N LEU A 45 -16.87 -1.34 12.13
CA LEU A 45 -15.85 -0.36 12.54
C LEU A 45 -15.72 0.90 11.68
N GLY A 46 -16.31 1.00 10.49
CA GLY A 46 -16.30 2.27 9.77
C GLY A 46 -16.76 2.19 8.31
N GLY A 47 -17.26 3.31 7.79
CA GLY A 47 -17.45 3.51 6.35
C GLY A 47 -16.12 3.87 5.67
N ILE A 48 -16.14 3.98 4.34
CA ILE A 48 -14.95 4.38 3.58
C ILE A 48 -14.60 5.82 3.97
N SER A 49 -13.33 6.02 4.31
CA SER A 49 -12.75 7.33 4.67
C SER A 49 -11.53 7.61 3.80
N TYR A 50 -11.10 8.87 3.78
CA TYR A 50 -9.80 9.26 3.22
C TYR A 50 -8.65 8.37 3.70
N LYS A 51 -8.67 7.97 4.98
CA LYS A 51 -7.63 7.11 5.57
C LYS A 51 -7.61 5.71 4.96
N ALA A 52 -8.77 5.18 4.56
CA ALA A 52 -8.86 3.88 3.90
C ALA A 52 -8.30 3.92 2.46
N ASP A 53 -8.49 5.03 1.74
CA ASP A 53 -7.88 5.24 0.42
C ASP A 53 -6.36 5.39 0.52
N VAL A 54 -5.87 6.13 1.53
CA VAL A 54 -4.44 6.26 1.82
C VAL A 54 -3.81 4.90 2.13
N TYR A 55 -4.47 4.08 2.96
CA TYR A 55 -4.00 2.72 3.25
C TYR A 55 -3.93 1.86 1.98
N SER A 56 -5.00 1.85 1.19
CA SER A 56 -5.08 1.09 -0.06
C SER A 56 -3.98 1.52 -1.05
N PHE A 57 -3.68 2.81 -1.09
CA PHE A 57 -2.59 3.36 -1.91
C PHE A 57 -1.22 2.92 -1.39
N GLY A 58 -0.99 2.92 -0.07
CA GLY A 58 0.24 2.36 0.53
C GLY A 58 0.46 0.90 0.13
N MET A 59 -0.59 0.08 0.16
CA MET A 59 -0.54 -1.30 -0.32
C MET A 59 -0.18 -1.38 -1.81
N LEU A 60 -0.72 -0.49 -2.65
CA LEU A 60 -0.36 -0.44 -4.06
C LEU A 60 1.12 -0.08 -4.29
N LEU A 61 1.66 0.90 -3.55
CA LEU A 61 3.09 1.26 -3.62
C LEU A 61 3.97 0.06 -3.29
N MET A 62 3.59 -0.69 -2.26
CA MET A 62 4.31 -1.88 -1.85
C MET A 62 4.28 -2.98 -2.94
N GLU A 63 3.15 -3.24 -3.60
CA GLU A 63 3.09 -4.18 -4.72
C GLU A 63 3.95 -3.73 -5.91
N MET A 64 3.96 -2.43 -6.22
CA MET A 64 4.79 -1.87 -7.30
C MET A 64 6.28 -2.03 -7.02
N VAL A 65 6.70 -1.74 -5.78
CA VAL A 65 8.10 -1.89 -5.34
C VAL A 65 8.48 -3.37 -5.30
N GLY A 66 7.66 -4.21 -4.67
CA GLY A 66 7.94 -5.63 -4.53
C GLY A 66 7.97 -6.40 -5.83
N ARG A 67 7.31 -5.87 -6.89
CA ARG A 67 7.04 -6.59 -8.14
C ARG A 67 6.38 -7.95 -7.89
N ARG A 68 5.65 -8.07 -6.77
CA ARG A 68 4.96 -9.27 -6.32
C ARG A 68 3.67 -8.87 -5.64
N LYS A 69 2.67 -9.76 -5.70
CA LYS A 69 1.39 -9.52 -5.05
C LYS A 69 1.54 -9.34 -3.54
N ASN A 70 0.77 -8.41 -2.99
CA ASN A 70 0.77 -8.11 -1.55
C ASN A 70 0.39 -9.31 -0.67
N VAL A 71 -0.48 -10.17 -1.20
CA VAL A 71 -0.84 -11.45 -0.59
C VAL A 71 -0.30 -12.57 -1.47
N ASN A 72 0.63 -13.35 -0.93
CA ASN A 72 1.14 -14.55 -1.59
C ASN A 72 0.69 -15.79 -0.81
N GLY A 73 -0.40 -16.41 -1.24
CA GLY A 73 -0.92 -17.64 -0.63
C GLY A 73 -0.08 -18.89 -0.90
N LEU A 74 0.98 -18.78 -1.71
CA LEU A 74 1.92 -19.85 -2.04
C LEU A 74 3.29 -19.66 -1.37
N ALA A 75 3.43 -18.71 -0.44
CA ALA A 75 4.70 -18.45 0.23
C ALA A 75 5.02 -19.52 1.29
N ASP A 76 6.27 -19.99 1.33
CA ASP A 76 6.75 -21.03 2.25
C ASP A 76 6.81 -20.57 3.72
N HIS A 77 6.85 -19.25 3.95
CA HIS A 77 6.94 -18.64 5.28
C HIS A 77 5.84 -17.61 5.50
N THR A 78 5.27 -17.60 6.71
CA THR A 78 4.16 -16.69 7.09
C THR A 78 4.54 -15.21 6.99
N SER A 79 5.79 -14.86 7.30
CA SER A 79 6.32 -13.49 7.12
C SER A 79 6.32 -13.04 5.66
N GLN A 80 6.37 -13.98 4.72
CA GLN A 80 6.29 -13.72 3.29
C GLN A 80 4.86 -13.78 2.75
N ILE A 81 3.85 -14.11 3.55
CA ILE A 81 2.45 -14.11 3.07
C ILE A 81 1.98 -12.67 2.87
N TYR A 82 2.43 -11.76 3.72
CA TYR A 82 2.08 -10.34 3.68
C TYR A 82 3.31 -9.50 3.37
N PHE A 83 3.34 -8.94 2.17
CA PHE A 83 4.49 -8.19 1.66
C PHE A 83 4.95 -7.02 2.57
N PRO A 84 4.06 -6.25 3.24
CA PRO A 84 4.46 -5.22 4.19
C PRO A 84 5.33 -5.73 5.35
N SER A 85 5.01 -6.92 5.89
CA SER A 85 5.80 -7.51 6.97
C SER A 85 7.17 -7.96 6.48
N TRP A 86 7.22 -8.59 5.31
CA TRP A 86 8.48 -9.02 4.70
C TRP A 86 9.41 -7.86 4.39
N ILE A 87 8.88 -6.75 3.86
CA ILE A 87 9.70 -5.60 3.51
C ILE A 87 10.17 -4.83 4.75
N TYR A 88 9.36 -4.79 5.81
CA TYR A 88 9.77 -4.24 7.10
C TYR A 88 10.96 -5.02 7.68
N ASP A 89 10.87 -6.35 7.71
CA ASP A 89 11.94 -7.21 8.24
C ASP A 89 13.25 -7.03 7.44
N LYS A 90 13.16 -6.95 6.12
CA LYS A 90 14.30 -6.65 5.22
C LYS A 90 14.95 -5.30 5.54
N LEU A 91 14.14 -4.26 5.73
CA LEU A 91 14.62 -2.92 6.04
C LEU A 91 15.25 -2.80 7.43
N ASP A 92 14.64 -3.43 8.44
CA ASP A 92 15.14 -3.48 9.81
C ASP A 92 16.51 -4.18 9.89
N GLN A 93 16.67 -5.25 9.10
CA GLN A 93 17.93 -6.00 9.00
C GLN A 93 19.00 -5.28 8.16
N GLY A 94 18.67 -4.13 7.55
CA GLY A 94 19.59 -3.38 6.68
C GLY A 94 19.92 -4.11 5.38
N GLU A 95 19.13 -5.11 4.99
CA GLU A 95 19.33 -5.86 3.76
C GLU A 95 18.92 -5.02 2.55
N ASP A 96 19.69 -5.14 1.48
CA ASP A 96 19.33 -4.48 0.23
C ASP A 96 18.12 -5.21 -0.38
N LEU A 97 17.17 -4.42 -0.88
CA LEU A 97 16.04 -4.98 -1.60
C LEU A 97 16.56 -5.53 -2.93
N GLU A 98 16.45 -6.85 -3.14
CA GLU A 98 16.84 -7.53 -4.38
C GLU A 98 15.92 -7.14 -5.55
N LEU A 99 15.94 -5.87 -5.95
CA LEU A 99 15.05 -5.30 -6.97
C LEU A 99 15.55 -5.55 -8.41
N GLY A 100 16.60 -6.35 -8.59
CA GLY A 100 17.29 -6.51 -9.88
C GLY A 100 18.17 -5.30 -10.22
N ASP A 101 18.58 -5.19 -11.49
CA ASP A 101 19.31 -4.03 -12.01
C ASP A 101 18.40 -2.79 -12.01
N VAL A 102 18.42 -2.07 -10.90
CA VAL A 102 17.73 -0.80 -10.72
C VAL A 102 18.79 0.29 -10.71
N PHE A 103 18.59 1.33 -11.52
CA PHE A 103 19.50 2.49 -11.53
C PHE A 103 19.50 3.19 -10.17
N ASP A 104 20.61 3.83 -9.79
CA ASP A 104 20.78 4.47 -8.47
C ASP A 104 19.67 5.50 -8.14
N ASP A 105 19.15 6.19 -9.15
CA ASP A 105 18.04 7.14 -9.03
C ASP A 105 16.69 6.44 -8.75
N GLU A 106 16.40 5.32 -9.40
CA GLU A 106 15.23 4.50 -9.09
C GLU A 106 15.32 3.91 -7.67
N LYS A 107 16.51 3.53 -7.20
CA LYS A 107 16.70 2.98 -5.85
C LYS A 107 16.33 4.00 -4.75
N VAL A 108 16.68 5.27 -4.95
CA VAL A 108 16.26 6.36 -4.05
C VAL A 108 14.75 6.55 -4.07
N MET A 109 14.12 6.49 -5.24
CA MET A 109 12.67 6.60 -5.37
C MET A 109 11.94 5.44 -4.70
N VAL A 110 12.42 4.22 -4.87
CA VAL A 110 11.86 3.02 -4.25
C VAL A 110 11.92 3.13 -2.72
N LYS A 111 13.07 3.54 -2.16
CA LYS A 111 13.18 3.76 -0.71
C LYS A 111 12.16 4.78 -0.20
N LYS A 112 11.97 5.90 -0.93
CA LYS A 112 10.95 6.91 -0.58
C LYS A 112 9.53 6.33 -0.65
N MET A 113 9.21 5.53 -1.67
CA MET A 113 7.91 4.87 -1.79
C MET A 113 7.65 3.91 -0.63
N ILE A 114 8.65 3.11 -0.23
CA ILE A 114 8.50 2.19 0.90
C ILE A 114 8.25 2.98 2.19
N ILE A 115 9.06 4.01 2.48
CA ILE A 115 8.91 4.84 3.69
C ILE A 115 7.56 5.54 3.73
N THR A 116 7.03 5.98 2.58
CA THR A 116 5.72 6.64 2.50
C THR A 116 4.56 5.66 2.65
N ALA A 117 4.78 4.38 2.36
CA ALA A 117 3.75 3.35 2.45
C ALA A 117 3.55 2.79 3.87
N PHE A 118 4.48 3.05 4.79
CA PHE A 118 4.36 2.77 6.24
C PHE A 118 3.76 3.97 6.98
#